data_AF-A0A914YP53-F1
#
_entry.id   AF-A0A914YP53-F1
#
_cell.length_a   1.000
_cell.length_b   1.000
_cell.length_c   1.000
_cell.angle_alpha   90.00
_cell.angle_beta   90.00
_cell.angle_gamma   90.00
#
_symmetry.space_group_name_H-M   'P 1'
#
loop_
_entity.id
_entity.type
_entity.pdbx_description
1 polymer ?
#
loop_
_entity_poly.entity_id
_entity_poly.type
_entity_poly.pdbx_seq_one_letter_code
_entity_poly.pdbx_strand_id
1 'polypeptide(L)'
;MKNHIRSKHPEVHAELWPVVKPEIKINKITTFLSTESMQQLKVDKEIIAMIARLNLPFTHVEDEYVRKLLVKEHGENYIRRETYYRITGLDNVHNSWLEVIRKELKDQELGISADIWGNPSLNISLLVITCQYISKNFERKHRILAVKAVKGKHTASCITNLFKSSFKVMELKKENIVYLTRDDGSNIKASATQQELNSTQCFPHCVHLIINDGKKGVEQFFKKFS
;
A
#
# COMPACT_ATOMS: atom_id res chain seq x y z
N MET A 1 -37.42 -6.31 0.31
CA MET A 1 -38.14 -7.37 -0.44
C MET A 1 -37.90 -8.77 0.13
N LYS A 2 -36.67 -9.30 0.18
CA LYS A 2 -36.36 -10.65 0.70
C LYS A 2 -36.86 -10.92 2.13
N ASN A 3 -36.71 -9.98 3.06
CA ASN A 3 -37.18 -10.13 4.45
C ASN A 3 -38.71 -10.13 4.59
N HIS A 4 -39.42 -9.47 3.67
CA HIS A 4 -40.88 -9.47 3.61
C HIS A 4 -41.38 -10.80 3.07
N ILE A 5 -40.78 -11.29 1.99
CA ILE A 5 -41.09 -12.62 1.43
C ILE A 5 -40.79 -13.72 2.46
N ARG A 6 -39.67 -13.63 3.19
CA ARG A 6 -39.34 -14.58 4.27
C ARG A 6 -40.36 -14.63 5.40
N SER A 7 -40.98 -13.50 5.77
CA SER A 7 -41.88 -13.43 6.93
C SER A 7 -43.36 -13.61 6.57
N LYS A 8 -43.75 -13.25 5.35
CA LYS A 8 -45.15 -13.27 4.90
C LYS A 8 -45.47 -14.37 3.89
N HIS A 9 -44.48 -14.86 3.16
CA HIS A 9 -44.63 -15.89 2.11
C HIS A 9 -43.50 -16.93 2.20
N PRO A 10 -43.44 -17.71 3.29
CA PRO A 10 -42.32 -18.61 3.59
C PRO A 10 -42.16 -19.73 2.55
N GLU A 11 -43.24 -20.19 1.93
CA GLU A 11 -43.24 -21.14 0.81
C GLU A 11 -42.49 -20.60 -0.42
N VAL A 12 -42.75 -19.35 -0.82
CA VAL A 12 -42.05 -18.69 -1.95
C VAL A 12 -40.58 -18.41 -1.61
N HIS A 13 -40.29 -18.12 -0.33
CA HIS A 13 -38.91 -17.95 0.13
C HIS A 13 -38.10 -19.25 0.02
N ALA A 14 -38.72 -20.40 0.32
CA ALA A 14 -38.04 -21.70 0.25
C ALA A 14 -37.71 -22.12 -1.19
N GLU A 15 -38.58 -21.79 -2.15
CA GLU A 15 -38.38 -22.09 -3.58
C GLU A 15 -37.30 -21.20 -4.21
N LEU A 16 -37.27 -19.91 -3.88
CA LEU A 16 -36.30 -18.95 -4.44
C LEU A 16 -34.92 -19.00 -3.76
N TRP A 17 -34.84 -19.48 -2.52
CA TRP A 17 -33.57 -19.60 -1.76
C TRP A 17 -33.46 -20.97 -1.05
N PRO A 18 -33.27 -22.07 -1.80
CA PRO A 18 -33.08 -23.38 -1.21
C PRO A 18 -31.76 -23.44 -0.42
N VAL A 19 -31.84 -23.96 0.81
CA VAL A 19 -30.67 -24.14 1.68
C VAL A 19 -29.97 -25.44 1.32
N VAL A 20 -28.84 -25.36 0.60
CA VAL A 20 -27.96 -26.51 0.37
C VAL A 20 -26.95 -26.59 1.51
N LYS A 21 -27.00 -27.67 2.30
CA LYS A 21 -25.97 -27.97 3.30
C LYS A 21 -24.90 -28.86 2.67
N PRO A 22 -23.62 -28.44 2.61
CA PRO A 22 -22.56 -29.31 2.12
C PRO A 22 -22.19 -30.35 3.18
N GLU A 23 -22.07 -31.62 2.78
CA GLU A 23 -21.47 -32.66 3.62
C GLU A 23 -19.94 -32.50 3.64
N ILE A 24 -19.37 -32.29 4.83
CA ILE A 24 -17.92 -32.21 5.05
C ILE A 24 -17.45 -33.52 5.66
N LYS A 25 -16.67 -34.30 4.90
CA LYS A 25 -15.93 -35.45 5.43
C LYS A 25 -14.69 -34.97 6.18
N ILE A 26 -14.63 -35.23 7.48
CA ILE A 26 -13.51 -34.85 8.35
C ILE A 26 -12.57 -36.06 8.50
N ASN A 27 -11.33 -35.94 8.03
CA ASN A 27 -10.25 -36.84 8.43
C ASN A 27 -9.48 -36.22 9.61
N LYS A 28 -9.37 -36.99 10.71
CA LYS A 28 -8.64 -36.62 11.92
C LYS A 28 -7.13 -36.74 11.69
N ILE A 29 -6.37 -35.67 11.94
CA ILE A 29 -4.98 -35.76 12.41
C ILE A 29 -4.78 -34.72 13.53
N THR A 30 -4.35 -35.23 14.68
CA THR A 30 -4.00 -34.51 15.91
C THR A 30 -2.55 -34.04 15.88
N THR A 31 -2.31 -32.76 16.15
CA THR A 31 -1.09 -32.28 16.82
C THR A 31 -1.34 -30.88 17.40
N PHE A 32 -1.11 -30.75 18.70
CA PHE A 32 -1.10 -29.49 19.44
C PHE A 32 0.08 -28.62 18.96
N LEU A 33 -0.19 -27.34 18.68
CA LEU A 33 0.71 -26.31 18.09
C LEU A 33 1.09 -26.57 16.61
N SER A 34 0.49 -25.79 15.68
CA SER A 34 0.95 -25.46 14.30
C SER A 34 -0.01 -25.65 13.11
N THR A 35 -1.33 -25.50 13.28
CA THR A 35 -2.23 -25.29 12.12
C THR A 35 -3.20 -24.14 12.40
N GLU A 36 -2.81 -22.91 12.08
CA GLU A 36 -3.82 -21.86 11.92
C GLU A 36 -4.79 -22.34 10.84
N SER A 37 -6.08 -22.45 11.19
CA SER A 37 -7.07 -22.91 10.23
C SER A 37 -7.07 -21.98 9.00
N MET A 38 -7.31 -22.53 7.81
CA MET A 38 -7.46 -21.73 6.58
C MET A 38 -8.49 -20.60 6.76
N GLN A 39 -9.51 -20.84 7.58
CA GLN A 39 -10.51 -19.86 7.96
C GLN A 39 -9.91 -18.69 8.77
N GLN A 40 -9.06 -18.97 9.77
CA GLN A 40 -8.40 -17.93 10.55
C GLN A 40 -7.55 -17.01 9.65
N LEU A 41 -6.72 -17.60 8.78
CA LEU A 41 -5.88 -16.83 7.85
C LEU A 41 -6.70 -15.95 6.90
N LYS A 42 -7.88 -16.44 6.48
CA LYS A 42 -8.80 -15.67 5.63
C LYS A 42 -9.36 -14.47 6.38
N VAL A 43 -9.85 -14.68 7.61
CA VAL A 43 -10.40 -13.61 8.46
C VAL A 43 -9.33 -12.56 8.77
N ASP A 44 -8.12 -12.99 9.15
CA ASP A 44 -7.01 -12.08 9.46
C ASP A 44 -6.65 -11.20 8.25
N LYS A 45 -6.62 -11.79 7.05
CA LYS A 45 -6.39 -11.06 5.78
C LYS A 45 -7.49 -10.04 5.49
N GLU A 46 -8.76 -10.41 5.69
CA GLU A 46 -9.91 -9.52 5.43
C GLU A 46 -9.90 -8.32 6.39
N ILE A 47 -9.63 -8.55 7.68
CA ILE A 47 -9.55 -7.49 8.69
C ILE A 47 -8.38 -6.55 8.42
N ILE A 48 -7.20 -7.07 8.10
CA ILE A 48 -6.05 -6.22 7.75
C ILE A 48 -6.31 -5.44 6.46
N ALA A 49 -6.94 -6.06 5.47
CA ALA A 49 -7.33 -5.36 4.25
C ALA A 49 -8.32 -4.22 4.53
N MET A 50 -9.29 -4.43 5.43
CA MET A 50 -10.20 -3.38 5.90
C MET A 50 -9.42 -2.24 6.55
N ILE A 51 -8.58 -2.55 7.55
CA ILE A 51 -7.75 -1.57 8.27
C ILE A 51 -6.91 -0.75 7.29
N ALA A 52 -6.20 -1.41 6.38
CA ALA A 52 -5.29 -0.77 5.44
C ALA A 52 -6.01 0.05 4.37
N ARG A 53 -7.11 -0.46 3.79
CA ARG A 53 -7.83 0.24 2.71
C ARG A 53 -8.63 1.43 3.21
N LEU A 54 -9.12 1.37 4.44
CA LEU A 54 -9.89 2.45 5.06
C LEU A 54 -9.02 3.38 5.91
N ASN A 55 -7.71 3.12 6.01
CA ASN A 55 -6.78 3.86 6.83
C ASN A 55 -7.23 3.99 8.30
N LEU A 56 -7.69 2.87 8.87
CA LEU A 56 -8.18 2.81 10.25
C LEU A 56 -7.03 2.49 11.21
N PRO A 57 -7.05 2.98 12.46
CA PRO A 57 -6.16 2.48 13.48
C PRO A 57 -6.55 1.05 13.88
N PHE A 58 -5.56 0.25 14.28
CA PHE A 58 -5.76 -1.16 14.67
C PHE A 58 -6.78 -1.34 15.79
N THR A 59 -6.94 -0.34 16.66
CA THR A 59 -7.94 -0.32 17.75
C THR A 59 -9.37 -0.44 17.27
N HIS A 60 -9.68 -0.18 15.98
CA HIS A 60 -11.03 -0.32 15.44
C HIS A 60 -11.57 -1.76 15.52
N VAL A 61 -10.71 -2.79 15.58
CA VAL A 61 -11.18 -4.17 15.75
C VAL A 61 -11.76 -4.44 17.15
N GLU A 62 -11.51 -3.51 18.09
CA GLU A 62 -11.98 -3.55 19.47
C GLU A 62 -13.10 -2.53 19.74
N ASP A 63 -13.44 -1.68 18.76
CA ASP A 63 -14.64 -0.85 18.82
C ASP A 63 -15.89 -1.74 19.00
N GLU A 64 -16.83 -1.31 19.84
CA GLU A 64 -17.98 -2.12 20.24
C GLU A 64 -18.82 -2.58 19.04
N TYR A 65 -19.13 -1.65 18.12
CA TYR A 65 -20.02 -1.93 17.00
C TYR A 65 -19.29 -2.66 15.87
N VAL A 66 -18.03 -2.30 15.62
CA VAL A 66 -17.18 -3.03 14.65
C VAL A 66 -16.96 -4.45 15.13
N ARG A 67 -16.61 -4.67 16.40
CA ARG A 67 -16.40 -6.00 16.96
C ARG A 67 -17.68 -6.83 16.90
N LYS A 68 -18.85 -6.26 17.24
CA LYS A 68 -20.15 -6.94 17.10
C LYS A 68 -20.39 -7.40 15.66
N LEU A 69 -20.07 -6.57 14.67
CA LEU A 69 -20.18 -6.93 13.25
C LEU A 69 -19.20 -8.05 12.88
N LEU A 70 -17.92 -7.91 13.23
CA LEU A 70 -16.88 -8.91 12.94
C LEU A 70 -17.19 -10.27 13.56
N VAL A 71 -17.63 -10.29 14.82
CA VAL A 71 -18.03 -11.51 15.54
C VAL A 71 -19.27 -12.14 14.89
N LYS A 72 -20.23 -11.33 14.44
CA LYS A 72 -21.42 -11.83 13.75
C LYS A 72 -21.08 -12.49 12.41
N GLU A 73 -20.16 -11.90 11.64
CA GLU A 73 -19.79 -12.41 10.31
C GLU A 73 -18.81 -13.59 10.36
N HIS A 74 -17.85 -13.57 11.29
CA HIS A 74 -16.75 -14.54 11.31
C HIS A 74 -16.75 -15.48 12.52
N GLY A 75 -17.43 -15.11 13.62
CA GLY A 75 -17.41 -15.83 14.89
C GLY A 75 -16.32 -15.33 15.85
N GLU A 76 -16.61 -15.35 17.15
CA GLU A 76 -15.76 -14.73 18.18
C GLU A 76 -14.35 -15.31 18.24
N ASN A 77 -14.21 -16.62 18.06
CA ASN A 77 -12.93 -17.33 18.12
C ASN A 77 -11.94 -16.89 17.02
N TYR A 78 -12.42 -16.23 15.96
CA TYR A 78 -11.60 -15.79 14.84
C TYR A 78 -11.13 -14.33 14.96
N ILE A 79 -11.73 -13.55 15.87
CA ILE A 79 -11.44 -12.12 16.01
C ILE A 79 -10.38 -11.91 17.08
N ARG A 80 -9.15 -11.65 16.64
CA ARG A 80 -8.01 -11.36 17.52
C ARG A 80 -8.03 -9.92 18.05
N ARG A 81 -7.14 -9.63 18.99
CA ARG A 81 -6.92 -8.29 19.56
C ARG A 81 -6.17 -7.38 18.59
N GLU A 82 -6.27 -6.07 18.80
CA GLU A 82 -5.57 -5.07 17.99
C GLU A 82 -4.06 -5.33 17.93
N THR A 83 -3.48 -5.75 19.07
CA THR A 83 -2.05 -6.04 19.23
C THR A 83 -1.56 -7.11 18.26
N TYR A 84 -2.36 -8.14 18.00
CA TYR A 84 -2.02 -9.16 17.02
C TYR A 84 -1.97 -8.57 15.61
N TYR A 85 -3.00 -7.84 15.19
CA TYR A 85 -3.04 -7.28 13.84
C TYR A 85 -1.93 -6.25 13.62
N ARG A 86 -1.60 -5.47 14.65
CA ARG A 86 -0.51 -4.49 14.61
C ARG A 86 0.87 -5.12 14.49
N ILE A 87 1.15 -6.19 15.26
CA ILE A 87 2.51 -6.72 15.43
C ILE A 87 2.78 -7.92 14.53
N THR A 88 1.80 -8.80 14.31
CA THR A 88 2.01 -10.08 13.63
C THR A 88 1.19 -10.19 12.36
N GLY A 89 -0.09 -9.86 12.44
CA GLY A 89 -1.00 -9.99 11.32
C GLY A 89 -0.56 -9.13 10.13
N LEU A 90 -0.27 -7.85 10.36
CA LEU A 90 0.15 -6.93 9.30
C LEU A 90 1.37 -7.44 8.55
N ASP A 91 2.41 -7.89 9.26
CA ASP A 91 3.64 -8.39 8.65
C ASP A 91 3.38 -9.64 7.80
N ASN A 92 2.56 -10.57 8.28
CA ASN A 92 2.18 -11.76 7.53
C ASN A 92 1.45 -11.41 6.22
N VAL A 93 0.48 -10.51 6.30
CA VAL A 93 -0.29 -10.06 5.13
C VAL A 93 0.60 -9.28 4.17
N HIS A 94 1.42 -8.36 4.68
CA HIS A 94 2.38 -7.58 3.90
C HIS A 94 3.36 -8.49 3.15
N ASN A 95 3.97 -9.47 3.83
CA ASN A 95 4.91 -10.40 3.21
C ASN A 95 4.23 -11.24 2.11
N SER A 96 2.98 -11.68 2.33
CA SER A 96 2.23 -12.41 1.30
C SER A 96 1.95 -11.55 0.06
N TRP A 97 1.62 -10.27 0.23
CA TRP A 97 1.42 -9.34 -0.88
C TRP A 97 2.73 -8.95 -1.55
N LEU A 98 3.81 -8.84 -0.79
CA LEU A 98 5.13 -8.54 -1.30
C LEU A 98 5.59 -9.61 -2.29
N GLU A 99 5.40 -10.90 -1.97
CA GLU A 99 5.70 -11.99 -2.91
C GLU A 99 4.86 -11.92 -4.19
N VAL A 100 3.57 -11.58 -4.09
CA VAL A 100 2.69 -11.41 -5.25
C VAL A 100 3.20 -10.28 -6.14
N ILE A 101 3.54 -9.13 -5.55
CA ILE A 101 4.04 -7.97 -6.31
C ILE A 101 5.42 -8.26 -6.90
N ARG A 102 6.32 -8.94 -6.19
CA ARG A 102 7.62 -9.36 -6.75
C ARG A 102 7.45 -10.21 -8.01
N LYS A 103 6.56 -11.22 -7.95
CA LYS A 103 6.24 -12.07 -9.11
C LYS A 103 5.60 -11.27 -10.25
N GLU A 104 4.72 -10.33 -9.93
CA GLU A 104 4.07 -9.44 -10.89
C GLU A 104 5.08 -8.57 -11.65
N LEU A 105 6.10 -8.04 -10.96
CA LEU A 105 7.04 -7.06 -11.50
C LEU A 105 8.32 -7.67 -12.10
N LYS A 106 8.63 -8.92 -11.82
CA LYS A 106 9.91 -9.58 -12.15
C LYS A 106 10.38 -9.36 -13.59
N ASP A 107 9.48 -9.52 -14.55
CA ASP A 107 9.77 -9.46 -15.98
C ASP A 107 9.22 -8.17 -16.64
N GLN A 108 8.92 -7.15 -15.83
CA GLN A 108 8.39 -5.88 -16.31
C GLN A 108 9.49 -4.85 -16.51
N GLU A 109 9.29 -4.03 -17.54
CA GLU A 109 9.97 -2.75 -17.70
C GLU A 109 9.22 -1.68 -16.91
N LEU A 110 9.93 -1.03 -16.00
CA LEU A 110 9.34 -0.15 -15.00
C LEU A 110 9.76 1.30 -15.24
N GLY A 111 8.78 2.18 -15.38
CA GLY A 111 8.97 3.59 -15.06
C GLY A 111 8.81 3.77 -13.56
N ILE A 112 9.69 4.52 -12.92
CA ILE A 112 9.60 4.83 -11.49
C ILE A 112 9.34 6.31 -11.31
N SER A 113 8.53 6.67 -10.32
CA SER A 113 8.49 8.00 -9.75
C SER A 113 8.94 7.95 -8.29
N ALA A 114 9.64 8.99 -7.87
CA ALA A 114 10.04 9.16 -6.49
C ALA A 114 9.70 10.55 -6.00
N ASP A 115 9.09 10.61 -4.83
CA ASP A 115 8.73 11.84 -4.15
C ASP A 115 9.34 11.84 -2.75
N ILE A 116 9.95 12.96 -2.38
CA ILE A 116 10.54 13.16 -1.06
C ILE A 116 9.91 14.40 -0.47
N TRP A 117 9.21 14.21 0.65
CA TRP A 117 8.66 15.32 1.41
C TRP A 117 8.97 15.14 2.89
N GLY A 118 9.03 16.26 3.60
CA GLY A 118 9.22 16.27 5.04
C GLY A 118 8.25 17.20 5.73
N ASN A 119 7.94 16.88 6.98
CA ASN A 119 7.27 17.75 7.91
C ASN A 119 8.26 18.14 9.02
N PRO A 120 8.83 19.36 8.97
CA PRO A 120 9.78 19.83 9.97
C PRO A 120 9.21 19.82 11.39
N SER A 121 7.92 20.12 11.57
CA SER A 121 7.27 20.15 12.89
C SER A 121 7.16 18.77 13.53
N LEU A 122 7.10 17.71 12.73
CA LEU A 122 7.08 16.33 13.21
C LEU A 122 8.45 15.66 13.16
N ASN A 123 9.48 16.34 12.63
CA ASN A 123 10.79 15.77 12.35
C ASN A 123 10.71 14.46 11.53
N ILE A 124 9.76 14.41 10.59
CA ILE A 124 9.54 13.26 9.70
C ILE A 124 9.90 13.68 8.28
N SER A 125 10.57 12.79 7.58
CA SER A 125 10.78 12.88 6.14
C SER A 125 10.57 11.51 5.53
N LEU A 126 9.82 11.46 4.43
CA LEU A 126 9.46 10.23 3.76
C LEU A 126 9.88 10.28 2.28
N LEU A 127 10.48 9.20 1.83
CA LEU A 127 10.67 8.85 0.43
C LEU A 127 9.60 7.84 0.04
N VAL A 128 8.81 8.18 -0.97
CA VAL A 128 7.87 7.24 -1.61
C VAL A 128 8.40 6.89 -2.99
N ILE A 129 8.50 5.61 -3.28
CA ILE A 129 8.90 5.08 -4.59
C ILE A 129 7.69 4.37 -5.18
N THR A 130 7.21 4.83 -6.32
CA THR A 130 6.10 4.22 -7.06
C THR A 130 6.63 3.73 -8.40
N CYS A 131 6.28 2.51 -8.81
CA CYS A 131 6.51 2.05 -10.17
C CYS A 131 5.23 2.10 -10.99
N GLN A 132 5.40 2.25 -12.29
CA GLN A 132 4.36 2.12 -13.29
C GLN A 132 4.87 1.25 -14.44
N TYR A 133 3.97 0.45 -14.99
CA TYR A 133 4.28 -0.45 -16.09
C TYR A 133 3.02 -0.71 -16.92
N ILE A 134 3.19 -1.23 -18.13
CA ILE A 134 2.08 -1.61 -19.01
C ILE A 134 1.96 -3.13 -18.95
N SER A 135 0.77 -3.62 -18.55
CA SER A 135 0.53 -5.06 -18.49
C SER A 135 0.35 -5.67 -19.89
N LYS A 136 0.35 -7.00 -19.96
CA LYS A 136 0.11 -7.75 -21.21
C LYS A 136 -1.22 -7.40 -21.90
N ASN A 137 -2.20 -6.88 -21.16
CA ASN A 137 -3.49 -6.45 -21.68
C ASN A 137 -3.50 -4.96 -22.09
N PHE A 138 -2.32 -4.33 -22.23
CA PHE A 138 -2.15 -2.90 -22.51
C PHE A 138 -2.75 -1.95 -21.46
N GLU A 139 -2.99 -2.45 -20.25
CA GLU A 139 -3.44 -1.62 -19.13
C GLU A 139 -2.24 -1.03 -18.38
N ARG A 140 -2.25 0.29 -18.18
CA ARG A 140 -1.29 0.96 -17.29
C ARG A 140 -1.58 0.59 -15.84
N LYS A 141 -0.61 -0.01 -15.17
CA LYS A 141 -0.65 -0.35 -13.74
C LYS A 141 0.39 0.43 -12.96
N HIS A 142 0.14 0.62 -11.67
CA HIS A 142 1.09 1.22 -10.75
C HIS A 142 1.12 0.47 -9.42
N ARG A 143 2.27 0.45 -8.76
CA ARG A 143 2.49 -0.14 -7.43
C ARG A 143 3.41 0.75 -6.61
N ILE A 144 3.15 0.85 -5.32
CA ILE A 144 4.11 1.47 -4.38
C ILE A 144 5.17 0.41 -4.08
N LEU A 145 6.43 0.69 -4.43
CA LEU A 145 7.57 -0.18 -4.15
C LEU A 145 8.08 0.01 -2.72
N ALA A 146 8.06 1.25 -2.23
CA ALA A 146 8.54 1.56 -0.90
C ALA A 146 7.99 2.88 -0.36
N VAL A 147 7.79 2.90 0.94
CA VAL A 147 7.66 4.11 1.75
C VAL A 147 8.73 4.03 2.84
N LYS A 148 9.70 4.94 2.83
CA LYS A 148 10.87 4.89 3.71
C LYS A 148 11.05 6.21 4.44
N ALA A 149 11.30 6.14 5.75
CA ALA A 149 11.76 7.30 6.49
C ALA A 149 13.18 7.69 6.05
N VAL A 150 13.37 8.96 5.69
CA VAL A 150 14.69 9.55 5.43
C VAL A 150 15.19 10.13 6.75
N LYS A 151 16.13 9.44 7.39
CA LYS A 151 16.69 9.89 8.68
C LYS A 151 17.91 10.77 8.45
N GLY A 152 17.98 11.89 9.17
CA GLY A 152 19.12 12.80 9.12
C GLY A 152 19.16 13.64 7.84
N LYS A 153 20.36 13.93 7.33
CA LYS A 153 20.54 14.76 6.13
C LYS A 153 20.15 13.99 4.88
N HIS A 154 19.32 14.59 4.03
CA HIS A 154 18.87 14.02 2.75
C HIS A 154 19.97 14.05 1.67
N THR A 155 21.17 13.55 1.98
CA THR A 155 22.28 13.53 1.02
C THR A 155 21.96 12.59 -0.15
N ALA A 156 22.59 12.84 -1.30
CA ALA A 156 22.48 11.95 -2.45
C ALA A 156 22.80 10.49 -2.11
N SER A 157 23.84 10.24 -1.31
CA SER A 157 24.22 8.89 -0.86
C SER A 157 23.14 8.23 0.01
N CYS A 158 22.50 8.98 0.92
CA CYS A 158 21.39 8.48 1.72
C CYS A 158 20.23 8.03 0.82
N ILE A 159 19.83 8.87 -0.13
CA ILE A 159 18.75 8.58 -1.08
C ILE A 159 19.11 7.37 -1.95
N THR A 160 20.34 7.30 -2.46
CA THR A 160 20.84 6.16 -3.25
C THR A 160 20.73 4.84 -2.48
N ASN A 161 21.08 4.84 -1.18
CA ASN A 161 20.96 3.65 -0.35
C ASN A 161 19.50 3.25 -0.10
N LEU A 162 18.59 4.22 0.02
CA LEU A 162 17.15 3.96 0.13
C LEU A 162 16.58 3.35 -1.15
N PHE A 163 16.98 3.83 -2.34
CA PHE A 163 16.62 3.20 -3.62
C PHE A 163 17.16 1.76 -3.70
N LYS A 164 18.46 1.56 -3.48
CA LYS A 164 19.09 0.23 -3.55
C LYS A 164 18.46 -0.76 -2.60
N SER A 165 18.20 -0.37 -1.35
CA SER A 165 17.55 -1.24 -0.37
C SER A 165 16.10 -1.55 -0.75
N SER A 166 15.37 -0.59 -1.33
CA SER A 166 14.00 -0.79 -1.80
C SER A 166 13.96 -1.74 -3.00
N PHE A 167 14.84 -1.57 -3.99
CA PHE A 167 14.94 -2.48 -5.14
C PHE A 167 15.37 -3.88 -4.73
N LYS A 168 16.30 -3.99 -3.77
CA LYS A 168 16.68 -5.28 -3.19
C LYS A 168 15.50 -5.98 -2.50
N VAL A 169 14.70 -5.25 -1.71
CA VAL A 169 13.48 -5.80 -1.09
C VAL A 169 12.47 -6.22 -2.16
N MET A 170 12.39 -5.54 -3.29
CA MET A 170 11.49 -5.91 -4.39
C MET A 170 12.09 -6.95 -5.35
N GLU A 171 13.31 -7.44 -5.09
CA GLU A 171 14.06 -8.34 -5.99
C GLU A 171 14.19 -7.79 -7.43
N LEU A 172 14.17 -6.46 -7.55
CA LEU A 172 14.31 -5.76 -8.83
C LEU A 172 15.76 -5.50 -9.13
N LYS A 173 16.13 -5.70 -10.40
CA LYS A 173 17.45 -5.35 -10.91
C LYS A 173 17.41 -3.97 -11.56
N LYS A 174 18.58 -3.38 -11.80
CA LYS A 174 18.68 -2.06 -12.44
C LYS A 174 18.07 -2.10 -13.85
N GLU A 175 18.21 -3.22 -14.55
CA GLU A 175 17.72 -3.41 -15.91
C GLU A 175 16.19 -3.40 -16.00
N ASN A 176 15.49 -3.65 -14.89
CA ASN A 176 14.03 -3.48 -14.84
C ASN A 176 13.63 -2.00 -14.90
N ILE A 177 14.52 -1.06 -14.57
CA ILE A 177 14.19 0.35 -14.42
C ILE A 177 14.56 1.11 -15.69
N VAL A 178 13.54 1.48 -16.46
CA VAL A 178 13.72 2.22 -17.73
C VAL A 178 13.93 3.71 -17.47
N TYR A 179 13.22 4.27 -16.49
CA TYR A 179 13.21 5.71 -16.26
C TYR A 179 12.81 6.08 -14.83
N LEU A 180 13.28 7.24 -14.37
CA LEU A 180 12.93 7.85 -13.09
C LEU A 180 12.36 9.26 -13.25
N THR A 181 11.13 9.49 -12.77
CA THR A 181 10.58 10.83 -12.58
C THR A 181 10.82 11.27 -11.14
N ARG A 182 11.46 12.42 -10.94
CA ARG A 182 11.84 12.96 -9.62
C ARG A 182 11.48 14.44 -9.51
N ASP A 183 11.43 15.01 -8.30
CA ASP A 183 11.35 16.47 -8.13
C ASP A 183 12.64 17.18 -8.56
N ASP A 184 12.78 18.50 -8.40
CA ASP A 184 14.03 19.19 -8.73
C ASP A 184 15.07 19.25 -7.61
N GLY A 185 14.93 18.38 -6.60
CA GLY A 185 15.89 18.27 -5.52
C GLY A 185 17.28 17.92 -6.03
N SER A 186 18.28 18.74 -5.68
CA SER A 186 19.68 18.52 -6.08
C SER A 186 20.20 17.15 -5.64
N ASN A 187 19.81 16.68 -4.45
CA ASN A 187 20.23 15.39 -3.91
C ASN A 187 19.59 14.20 -4.62
N ILE A 188 18.30 14.26 -5.00
CA ILE A 188 17.67 13.16 -5.76
C ILE A 188 18.21 13.11 -7.19
N LYS A 189 18.50 14.27 -7.80
CA LYS A 189 19.17 14.36 -9.09
C LYS A 189 20.55 13.70 -9.05
N ALA A 190 21.36 14.05 -8.06
CA ALA A 190 22.67 13.44 -7.86
C ALA A 190 22.57 11.93 -7.57
N SER A 191 21.55 11.50 -6.83
CA SER A 191 21.27 10.07 -6.59
C SER A 191 20.93 9.31 -7.86
N ALA A 192 20.14 9.91 -8.77
CA ALA A 192 19.82 9.34 -10.07
C ALA A 192 21.09 9.18 -10.93
N THR A 193 21.96 10.20 -10.97
CA THR A 193 23.25 10.12 -11.67
C THR A 193 24.15 9.03 -11.08
N GLN A 194 24.26 8.93 -9.75
CA GLN A 194 25.06 7.89 -9.07
C GLN A 194 24.59 6.47 -9.36
N GLN A 195 23.31 6.30 -9.68
CA GLN A 195 22.72 5.01 -10.04
C GLN A 195 22.68 4.80 -11.56
N GLU A 196 23.14 5.77 -12.34
CA GLU A 196 23.07 5.80 -13.80
C GLU A 196 21.64 5.54 -14.31
N LEU A 197 20.65 6.16 -13.65
CA LEU A 197 19.26 6.10 -14.05
C LEU A 197 18.93 7.29 -14.95
N ASN A 198 18.33 7.02 -16.10
CA ASN A 198 17.69 8.05 -16.92
C ASN A 198 16.58 8.71 -16.09
N SER A 199 16.58 10.05 -16.00
CA SER A 199 15.59 10.74 -15.17
C SER A 199 15.12 12.09 -15.72
N THR A 200 13.87 12.43 -15.39
CA THR A 200 13.24 13.73 -15.69
C THR A 200 12.71 14.37 -14.42
N GLN A 201 12.49 15.67 -14.52
CA GLN A 201 11.82 16.45 -13.50
C GLN A 201 10.31 16.27 -13.56
N CYS A 202 9.67 16.25 -12.40
CA CYS A 202 8.23 16.20 -12.24
C CYS A 202 7.61 17.46 -12.85
N PHE A 203 6.79 17.29 -13.89
CA PHE A 203 6.17 18.41 -14.61
C PHE A 203 5.36 19.36 -13.71
N PRO A 204 4.46 18.88 -12.82
CA PRO A 204 3.78 19.76 -11.86
C PRO A 204 4.74 20.57 -10.98
N HIS A 205 5.88 19.98 -10.59
CA HIS A 205 6.89 20.68 -9.82
C HIS A 205 7.56 21.77 -10.65
N CYS A 206 7.86 21.52 -11.94
CA CYS A 206 8.36 22.56 -12.86
C CYS A 206 7.38 23.75 -12.92
N VAL A 207 6.09 23.48 -13.10
CA VAL A 207 5.05 24.53 -13.18
C VAL A 207 5.00 25.32 -11.87
N HIS A 208 5.07 24.64 -10.73
CA HIS A 208 5.09 25.29 -9.42
C HIS A 208 6.30 26.23 -9.24
N LEU A 209 7.49 25.79 -9.66
CA LEU A 209 8.71 26.61 -9.62
C LEU A 209 8.57 27.86 -10.52
N ILE A 210 8.10 27.69 -11.76
CA ILE A 210 7.88 28.80 -12.70
C ILE A 210 6.93 29.84 -12.11
N ILE A 211 5.82 29.40 -11.53
CA ILE A 211 4.84 30.31 -10.90
C ILE A 211 5.46 31.06 -9.72
N ASN A 212 6.20 30.37 -8.85
CA ASN A 212 6.83 30.99 -7.69
C ASN A 212 7.92 31.99 -8.07
N ASP A 213 8.73 31.68 -9.07
CA ASP A 213 9.78 32.58 -9.55
C ASP A 213 9.16 33.79 -10.26
N GLY A 214 8.10 33.59 -11.04
CA GLY A 214 7.30 34.68 -11.61
C GLY A 214 6.74 35.63 -10.54
N LYS A 215 6.16 35.09 -9.46
CA LYS A 215 5.66 35.90 -8.32
C LYS A 215 6.77 36.76 -7.69
N LYS A 216 7.93 36.16 -7.39
CA LYS A 216 9.08 36.89 -6.85
C LYS A 216 9.54 38.00 -7.80
N GLY A 217 9.57 37.74 -9.10
CA GLY A 217 9.94 38.72 -10.10
C GLY A 217 9.01 39.93 -10.10
N VAL A 218 7.69 39.69 -10.03
CA VAL A 218 6.68 40.76 -9.93
C VAL A 218 6.82 41.55 -8.63
N GLU A 219 6.99 40.88 -7.49
CA GLU A 219 7.22 41.54 -6.20
C GLU A 219 8.48 42.41 -6.20
N GLN A 220 9.57 41.93 -6.80
CA GLN A 220 10.81 42.68 -6.93
C GLN A 220 10.68 43.88 -7.87
N PHE A 221 9.89 43.75 -8.95
CA PHE A 221 9.59 44.86 -9.85
C PHE A 221 8.89 45.99 -9.10
N PHE A 222 7.82 45.71 -8.36
CA PHE A 222 7.09 46.74 -7.62
C PHE A 222 7.88 47.36 -6.47
N LYS A 223 8.74 46.57 -5.77
CA LYS A 223 9.65 47.10 -4.74
C LYS A 223 10.64 48.15 -5.24
N LYS A 224 10.93 48.21 -6.55
CA LYS A 224 11.81 49.24 -7.11
C LYS A 224 11.13 50.61 -7.27
N PHE A 225 9.80 50.66 -7.17
CA PHE A 225 9.00 51.88 -7.33
C PHE A 225 8.34 52.34 -6.03
N SER A 226 8.65 51.69 -4.91
CA SER A 226 8.23 52.05 -3.55
C SER A 226 9.42 52.56 -2.76
#